data_AF-A0A380Q0R0-F1
#
_entry.id   AF-A0A380Q0R0-F1
#
_cell.length_a   1.000
_cell.length_b   1.000
_cell.length_c   1.000
_cell.angle_alpha   90.00
_cell.angle_beta   90.00
_cell.angle_gamma   90.00
#
_symmetry.space_group_name_H-M   'P 1'
#
loop_
_entity.id
_entity.type
_entity.pdbx_description
1 polymer ?
#
loop_
_entity_poly.entity_id
_entity_poly.type
_entity_poly.pdbx_seq_one_letter_code
_entity_poly.pdbx_strand_id
1 'polypeptide(L)'
;MKRRHIVALLWAFSVGAFAEINLSEVEHWTNKGAPNLYYMNTSLDTVMAETPHHALVRADAGTSCPAGSYYLLNKQDRSYLPVDSGTCDDRKLKTTLSATQLIFTSHGKVTALYPLN
;
A
#
# COMPACT_ATOMS: atom_id res chain seq x y z
N MET A 1 -25.39 4.60 -55.10
CA MET A 1 -25.31 3.95 -53.77
C MET A 1 -23.85 3.97 -53.31
N LYS A 2 -23.51 4.67 -52.23
CA LYS A 2 -22.13 4.73 -51.67
C LYS A 2 -22.09 3.95 -50.35
N ARG A 3 -21.42 2.80 -50.33
CA ARG A 3 -21.11 2.05 -49.09
C ARG A 3 -20.05 2.82 -48.31
N ARG A 4 -20.37 3.20 -47.06
CA ARG A 4 -19.39 3.75 -46.12
C ARG A 4 -18.91 2.59 -45.24
N HIS A 5 -17.63 2.26 -45.36
CA HIS A 5 -16.95 1.33 -44.46
C HIS A 5 -16.52 2.10 -43.22
N ILE A 6 -17.11 1.75 -42.07
CA ILE A 6 -16.64 2.25 -40.76
C ILE A 6 -15.55 1.28 -40.30
N VAL A 7 -14.31 1.75 -40.28
CA VAL A 7 -13.19 1.06 -39.66
C VAL A 7 -13.16 1.48 -38.19
N ALA A 8 -13.56 0.58 -37.29
CA ALA A 8 -13.44 0.79 -35.86
C ALA A 8 -12.00 0.46 -35.42
N LEU A 9 -11.22 1.48 -35.08
CA LEU A 9 -9.91 1.32 -34.47
C LEU A 9 -10.12 0.97 -32.99
N LEU A 10 -9.93 -0.30 -32.62
CA LEU A 10 -9.87 -0.72 -31.21
C LEU A 10 -8.53 -0.29 -30.62
N TRP A 11 -8.55 0.75 -29.78
CA TRP A 11 -7.44 1.06 -28.89
C TRP A 11 -7.39 0.02 -27.76
N ALA A 12 -6.44 -0.90 -27.85
CA ALA A 12 -6.10 -1.78 -26.74
C ALA A 12 -5.28 -0.97 -25.72
N PHE A 13 -5.92 -0.55 -24.62
CA PHE A 13 -5.20 -0.07 -23.45
C PHE A 13 -4.53 -1.26 -22.78
N SER A 14 -3.23 -1.44 -23.01
CA SER A 14 -2.41 -2.39 -22.28
C SER A 14 -2.37 -1.99 -20.81
N VAL A 15 -3.23 -2.58 -19.99
CA VAL A 15 -3.11 -2.47 -18.53
C VAL A 15 -1.89 -3.29 -18.15
N GLY A 16 -0.75 -2.64 -17.91
CA GLY A 16 0.45 -3.32 -17.45
C GLY A 16 0.16 -3.99 -16.11
N ALA A 17 0.19 -5.32 -16.08
CA ALA A 17 0.17 -6.07 -14.83
C ALA A 17 1.54 -5.84 -14.16
N PHE A 18 1.55 -5.22 -12.98
CA PHE A 18 2.75 -5.09 -12.17
C PHE A 18 2.83 -6.30 -11.23
N ALA A 19 4.05 -6.79 -10.97
CA ALA A 19 4.25 -7.92 -10.07
C ALA A 19 3.76 -7.57 -8.66
N GLU A 20 2.92 -8.41 -8.05
CA GLU A 20 2.47 -8.26 -6.66
C GLU A 20 3.64 -8.39 -5.68
N ILE A 21 3.49 -7.84 -4.47
CA ILE A 21 4.51 -7.92 -3.43
C ILE A 21 4.61 -9.34 -2.85
N ASN A 22 5.84 -9.84 -2.73
CA ASN A 22 6.13 -11.05 -1.97
C ASN A 22 6.60 -10.69 -0.56
N LEU A 23 5.73 -10.84 0.44
CA LEU A 23 6.02 -10.43 1.83
C LEU A 23 7.19 -11.19 2.46
N SER A 24 7.49 -12.41 2.01
CA SER A 24 8.65 -13.15 2.54
C SER A 24 9.99 -12.53 2.16
N GLU A 25 10.05 -11.78 1.06
CA GLU A 25 11.27 -11.07 0.66
C GLU A 25 11.49 -9.79 1.49
N VAL A 26 10.42 -9.22 2.04
CA VAL A 26 10.45 -7.91 2.71
C VAL A 26 11.21 -7.96 4.04
N GLU A 27 11.27 -9.12 4.71
CA GLU A 27 12.09 -9.29 5.92
C GLU A 27 13.58 -9.00 5.66
N HIS A 28 14.02 -9.15 4.41
CA HIS A 28 15.40 -8.90 3.99
C HIS A 28 15.61 -7.51 3.40
N TRP A 29 14.58 -6.67 3.36
CA TRP A 29 14.65 -5.32 2.83
C TRP A 29 15.26 -4.35 3.84
N THR A 30 15.68 -3.19 3.34
CA THR A 30 16.30 -2.16 4.19
C THR A 30 15.26 -1.50 5.08
N ASN A 31 15.43 -1.55 6.40
CA ASN A 31 14.63 -0.78 7.34
C ASN A 31 15.06 0.70 7.30
N LYS A 32 14.16 1.59 6.89
CA LYS A 32 14.34 3.06 6.94
C LYS A 32 13.64 3.74 8.11
N GLY A 33 12.99 2.95 8.96
CA GLY A 33 12.35 3.40 10.19
C GLY A 33 13.30 3.47 11.38
N ALA A 34 12.70 3.46 12.57
CA ALA A 34 13.46 3.35 13.81
C ALA A 34 14.19 1.99 13.87
N PRO A 35 15.44 1.95 14.36
CA PRO A 35 16.30 0.77 14.29
C PRO A 35 15.79 -0.45 15.07
N ASN A 36 14.74 -0.32 15.88
CA ASN A 36 14.15 -1.43 16.65
C ASN A 36 12.77 -1.86 16.12
N LEU A 37 12.31 -1.30 15.00
CA LEU A 37 11.01 -1.62 14.40
C LEU A 37 11.23 -2.39 13.10
N TYR A 38 11.45 -3.70 13.23
CA TYR A 38 11.67 -4.58 12.10
C TYR A 38 10.34 -5.11 11.55
N TYR A 39 10.29 -5.31 10.23
CA TYR A 39 9.22 -6.08 9.62
C TYR A 39 9.54 -7.56 9.76
N MET A 40 8.59 -8.33 10.29
CA MET A 40 8.63 -9.78 10.35
C MET A 40 7.36 -10.27 9.69
N ASN A 41 7.52 -11.00 8.59
CA ASN A 41 6.42 -11.53 7.81
C ASN A 41 5.69 -12.59 8.63
N THR A 42 4.40 -12.35 8.89
CA THR A 42 3.55 -13.32 9.57
C THR A 42 2.37 -13.73 8.69
N SER A 43 1.77 -14.88 8.96
CA SER A 43 0.55 -15.31 8.26
C SER A 43 -0.67 -14.43 8.54
N LEU A 44 -0.56 -13.47 9.46
CA LEU A 44 -1.62 -12.52 9.81
C LEU A 44 -1.47 -11.18 9.08
N ASP A 45 -0.35 -10.98 8.38
CA ASP A 45 -0.08 -9.76 7.64
C ASP A 45 -1.00 -9.67 6.43
N THR A 46 -1.53 -8.47 6.19
CA THR A 46 -2.45 -8.22 5.07
C THR A 46 -1.95 -7.04 4.24
N VAL A 47 -1.83 -7.25 2.92
CA VAL A 47 -1.61 -6.15 1.99
C VAL A 47 -2.90 -5.34 1.86
N MET A 48 -2.88 -4.11 2.36
CA MET A 48 -4.05 -3.23 2.43
C MET A 48 -4.24 -2.44 1.13
N ALA A 49 -3.14 -2.08 0.49
CA ALA A 49 -3.13 -1.37 -0.77
C ALA A 49 -1.78 -1.58 -1.47
N GLU A 50 -1.81 -1.58 -2.80
CA GLU A 50 -0.60 -1.75 -3.61
C GLU A 50 -0.64 -0.87 -4.85
N THR A 51 0.53 -0.39 -5.22
CA THR A 51 0.82 0.40 -6.42
C THR A 51 2.07 -0.19 -7.09
N PRO A 52 2.45 0.25 -8.30
CA PRO A 52 3.67 -0.24 -8.95
C PRO A 52 4.95 -0.06 -8.12
N HIS A 53 4.98 0.92 -7.22
CA HIS A 53 6.18 1.30 -6.47
C HIS A 53 6.08 1.11 -4.97
N HIS A 54 4.86 1.06 -4.44
CA HIS A 54 4.62 1.00 -3.00
C HIS A 54 3.56 -0.03 -2.65
N ALA A 55 3.71 -0.66 -1.49
CA ALA A 55 2.65 -1.45 -0.87
C ALA A 55 2.48 -1.01 0.58
N LEU A 56 1.23 -1.02 1.05
CA LEU A 56 0.91 -0.83 2.46
C LEU A 56 0.52 -2.17 3.04
N VAL A 57 1.25 -2.60 4.07
CA VAL A 57 0.96 -3.83 4.81
C VAL A 57 0.46 -3.47 6.19
N ARG A 58 -0.63 -4.10 6.61
CA ARG A 58 -1.06 -4.14 8.00
C ARG A 58 -0.46 -5.39 8.63
N ALA A 59 0.46 -5.20 9.56
CA ALA A 59 1.00 -6.25 10.41
C ALA A 59 0.14 -6.41 11.66
N ASP A 60 0.10 -7.62 12.20
CA ASP A 60 -0.56 -7.86 13.49
C ASP A 60 0.21 -7.18 14.63
N ALA A 61 -0.47 -6.34 15.41
CA ALA A 61 0.08 -5.61 16.56
C ALA A 61 -0.33 -6.24 17.90
N GLY A 62 -0.98 -7.41 17.86
CA GLY A 62 -1.65 -8.00 19.01
C GLY A 62 -2.80 -7.13 19.51
N THR A 63 -3.12 -7.22 20.80
CA THR A 63 -4.29 -6.55 21.40
C THR A 63 -4.06 -5.08 21.80
N SER A 64 -2.85 -4.55 21.55
CA SER A 64 -2.44 -3.23 22.05
C SER A 64 -3.09 -2.06 21.30
N CYS A 65 -3.34 -2.21 19.99
CA CYS A 65 -3.94 -1.19 19.14
C CYS A 65 -4.82 -1.86 18.08
N PRO A 66 -6.16 -1.75 18.17
CA PRO A 66 -7.08 -2.38 17.21
C PRO A 66 -6.84 -1.97 15.76
N ALA A 67 -6.44 -0.73 15.52
CA ALA A 67 -6.06 -0.25 14.19
C ALA A 67 -4.94 -1.10 13.55
N GLY A 68 -4.10 -1.74 14.37
CA GLY A 68 -2.97 -2.54 13.93
C GLY A 68 -1.71 -1.70 13.69
N SER A 69 -0.64 -2.39 13.33
CA SER A 69 0.64 -1.78 12.95
C SER A 69 0.74 -1.76 11.44
N TYR A 70 1.34 -0.72 10.86
CA TYR A 70 1.45 -0.59 9.41
C TYR A 70 2.90 -0.41 8.97
N TYR A 71 3.22 -1.02 7.84
CA TYR A 71 4.50 -0.85 7.16
C TYR A 71 4.24 -0.38 5.74
N LEU A 72 4.89 0.72 5.37
CA LEU A 72 4.94 1.21 4.01
C LEU A 72 6.20 0.64 3.34
N LEU A 73 5.99 -0.13 2.29
CA LEU A 73 7.01 -0.80 1.52
C LEU A 73 7.31 0.01 0.27
N ASN A 74 8.59 0.24 -0.03
CA ASN A 74 9.06 0.79 -1.29
C ASN A 74 9.71 -0.34 -2.12
N LYS A 75 9.08 -0.67 -3.23
CA LYS A 75 9.45 -1.77 -4.12
C LYS A 75 10.63 -1.43 -5.02
N GLN A 76 10.88 -0.13 -5.28
CA GLN A 76 11.95 0.31 -6.17
C GLN A 76 13.32 0.16 -5.50
N ASP A 77 13.44 0.58 -4.24
CA ASP A 77 14.71 0.55 -3.50
C ASP A 77 14.79 -0.59 -2.48
N ARG A 78 13.78 -1.47 -2.45
CA ARG A 78 13.67 -2.61 -1.52
C ARG A 78 13.87 -2.16 -0.08
N SER A 79 13.04 -1.21 0.35
CA SER A 79 13.02 -0.70 1.71
C SER A 79 11.62 -0.70 2.31
N TYR A 80 11.56 -0.62 3.63
CA TYR A 80 10.31 -0.44 4.37
C TYR A 80 10.48 0.59 5.48
N LEU A 81 9.38 1.21 5.86
CA LEU A 81 9.28 2.00 7.07
C LEU A 81 7.97 1.69 7.82
N PRO A 82 8.00 1.66 9.16
CA PRO A 82 6.79 1.66 9.95
C PRO A 82 6.07 3.00 9.78
N VAL A 83 4.75 2.96 9.61
CA VAL A 83 3.88 4.13 9.53
C VAL A 83 2.77 4.00 10.55
N ASP A 84 2.37 5.12 11.13
CA ASP A 84 1.30 5.21 12.12
C ASP A 84 0.01 5.65 11.43
N SER A 85 -1.09 4.95 11.70
CA SER A 85 -2.40 5.36 11.17
C SER A 85 -2.94 6.64 11.81
N GLY A 86 -2.31 7.14 12.88
CA GLY A 86 -2.70 8.31 13.66
C GLY A 86 -3.88 8.06 14.60
N THR A 87 -4.28 6.79 14.78
CA THR A 87 -5.38 6.37 15.64
C THR A 87 -5.25 4.91 16.05
N CYS A 88 -5.80 4.52 17.20
CA CYS A 88 -6.03 3.11 17.54
C CYS A 88 -7.48 2.66 17.32
N ASP A 89 -8.36 3.55 16.84
CA ASP A 89 -9.73 3.22 16.44
C ASP A 89 -9.74 2.64 15.02
N ASP A 90 -9.96 1.33 14.91
CA ASP A 90 -10.08 0.61 13.65
C ASP A 90 -11.44 0.81 12.96
N ARG A 91 -12.44 1.33 13.69
CA ARG A 91 -13.80 1.50 13.17
C ARG A 91 -13.78 2.52 12.04
N LYS A 92 -14.16 2.06 10.84
CA LYS A 92 -14.17 2.87 9.62
C LYS A 92 -12.78 3.46 9.27
N LEU A 93 -11.70 2.83 9.73
CA LEU A 93 -10.36 3.17 9.28
C LEU A 93 -10.22 2.78 7.81
N LYS A 94 -9.77 3.72 6.99
CA LYS A 94 -9.54 3.54 5.55
C LYS A 94 -8.15 4.01 5.19
N THR A 95 -7.55 3.31 4.24
CA THR A 95 -6.24 3.64 3.68
C THR A 95 -6.40 3.99 2.21
N THR A 96 -5.75 5.06 1.77
CA THR A 96 -5.62 5.41 0.34
C THR A 96 -4.14 5.51 0.02
N LEU A 97 -3.67 4.63 -0.85
CA LEU A 97 -2.30 4.64 -1.37
C LEU A 97 -2.32 5.10 -2.82
N SER A 98 -1.48 6.07 -3.15
CA SER A 98 -1.31 6.60 -4.49
C SER A 98 0.18 6.68 -4.83
N ALA A 99 0.53 7.20 -6.00
CA ALA A 99 1.94 7.38 -6.38
C ALA A 99 2.68 8.39 -5.48
N THR A 100 1.97 9.38 -4.92
CA THR A 100 2.59 10.53 -4.23
C THR A 100 2.26 10.63 -2.75
N GLN A 101 1.35 9.81 -2.24
CA GLN A 101 0.93 9.87 -0.85
C GLN A 101 0.23 8.60 -0.38
N LEU A 102 0.36 8.36 0.92
CA LEU A 102 -0.46 7.45 1.73
C LEU A 102 -1.29 8.28 2.71
N ILE A 103 -2.60 8.01 2.77
CA ILE A 103 -3.53 8.69 3.67
C ILE A 103 -4.28 7.65 4.51
N PHE A 104 -4.35 7.90 5.81
CA PHE A 104 -5.25 7.22 6.74
C PHE A 104 -6.43 8.12 7.08
N THR A 105 -7.64 7.56 7.05
CA THR A 105 -8.87 8.28 7.38
C THR A 105 -9.70 7.46 8.35
N SER A 106 -10.12 8.06 9.46
CA SER A 106 -11.05 7.45 10.43
C SER A 106 -12.22 8.39 10.67
N HIS A 107 -13.44 7.85 10.69
CA HIS A 107 -14.70 8.62 10.78
C HIS A 107 -14.79 9.81 9.80
N GLY A 108 -14.25 9.65 8.60
CA GLY A 108 -14.25 10.68 7.55
C GLY A 108 -13.25 11.82 7.77
N LYS A 109 -12.36 11.72 8.78
CA LYS A 109 -11.29 12.68 9.03
C LYS A 109 -9.93 12.04 8.74
N VAL A 110 -9.03 12.81 8.12
CA VAL A 110 -7.64 12.38 7.95
C VAL A 110 -6.98 12.29 9.32
N THR A 111 -6.42 11.13 9.63
CA THR A 111 -5.71 10.86 10.90
C THR A 111 -4.20 10.84 10.71
N ALA A 112 -3.72 10.42 9.54
CA ALA A 112 -2.31 10.50 9.17
C ALA A 112 -2.16 10.67 7.66
N LEU A 113 -1.07 11.34 7.26
CA LEU A 113 -0.70 11.56 5.87
C LEU A 113 0.82 11.41 5.74
N TYR A 114 1.25 10.60 4.77
CA TYR A 114 2.65 10.38 4.44
C TYR A 114 2.87 10.73 2.96
N PRO A 115 3.63 11.79 2.66
CA PRO A 115 4.04 12.05 1.28
C PRO A 115 5.01 10.96 0.80
N LEU A 116 4.87 10.56 -0.45
CA LEU A 116 5.71 9.60 -1.15
C LEU A 116 6.45 10.33 -2.27
N ASN A 117 7.75 10.08 -2.37
CA ASN A 117 8.64 10.64 -3.39
C ASN A 117 9.00 9.58 -4.42
#